data_AF-A0A2P2GJH5-F1
#
_entry.id   AF-A0A2P2GJH5-F1
#
_cell.length_a   1.000
_cell.length_b   1.000
_cell.length_c   1.000
_cell.angle_alpha   90.00
_cell.angle_beta   90.00
_cell.angle_gamma   90.00
#
_symmetry.space_group_name_H-M   'P 1'
#
loop_
_entity.id
_entity.type
_entity.pdbx_description
1 polymer ?
#
loop_
_entity_poly.entity_id
_entity_poly.type
_entity_poly.pdbx_seq_one_letter_code
_entity_poly.pdbx_strand_id
1 'polypeptide(L)'
;MPDGPDSTTEPAAERIHRKDDPPYTLTAGIGEAALRHRVFDPALKHFDEAFRPSDGVVEDPELRARWQAARRAALDLVLAAVAGSPWAGSLVLRGSMLMGAWFGDAARAPKDIDFVVVPETWRIEEPRTRTMLDGIAASAERLAEERGTGLSVSAAGAVSEYIWTYERVPGNRLVLPWTAPGLPGGQVQLDFVFNERLPTPPRPAEVAGVRLQAADRELSLAWKLMWLSCDMYPQAKDLYDAVLLAESCTLPLALLETVLREADEWPGHPDEPLNPAMFENAVRELDWTGFDDSHPHTDAARHDLGTRLLAALAPVLGTA
;
A
#
# COMPACT_ATOMS: atom_id res chain seq x y z
N MET A 1 -14.24 -15.26 3.19
CA MET A 1 -14.91 -14.74 1.99
C MET A 1 -15.51 -15.90 1.22
N PRO A 2 -16.83 -15.96 0.97
CA PRO A 2 -17.35 -16.80 -0.11
C PRO A 2 -16.62 -16.38 -1.40
N ASP A 3 -15.99 -17.32 -2.09
CA ASP A 3 -15.26 -17.13 -3.36
C ASP A 3 -13.94 -16.34 -3.25
N GLY A 4 -13.45 -16.07 -2.04
CA GLY A 4 -12.07 -15.60 -1.83
C GLY A 4 -11.05 -16.75 -1.82
N PRO A 5 -9.75 -16.42 -1.78
CA PRO A 5 -8.68 -17.43 -1.74
C PRO A 5 -8.90 -18.42 -0.60
N ASP A 6 -8.80 -19.71 -0.93
CA ASP A 6 -8.90 -20.84 0.00
C ASP A 6 -10.27 -21.04 0.65
N SER A 7 -11.30 -20.40 0.09
CA SER A 7 -12.68 -20.67 0.48
C SER A 7 -13.17 -22.01 -0.08
N THR A 8 -14.09 -22.66 0.62
CA THR A 8 -14.68 -23.93 0.15
C THR A 8 -15.53 -23.78 -1.11
N THR A 9 -15.89 -22.55 -1.49
CA THR A 9 -16.70 -22.24 -2.68
C THR A 9 -15.86 -21.75 -3.85
N GLU A 10 -14.55 -21.62 -3.66
CA GLU A 10 -13.65 -21.10 -4.67
C GLU A 10 -13.61 -21.96 -5.95
N PRO A 11 -13.76 -21.34 -7.15
CA PRO A 11 -13.66 -22.07 -8.40
C PRO A 11 -12.32 -22.79 -8.55
N ALA A 12 -12.35 -24.02 -9.07
CA ALA A 12 -11.14 -24.84 -9.22
C ALA A 12 -10.07 -24.20 -10.12
N ALA A 13 -10.48 -23.41 -11.12
CA ALA A 13 -9.57 -22.70 -12.01
C ALA A 13 -8.77 -21.61 -11.26
N GLU A 14 -9.43 -20.82 -10.42
CA GLU A 14 -8.79 -19.79 -9.59
C GLU A 14 -7.78 -20.43 -8.62
N ARG A 15 -8.15 -21.58 -8.04
CA ARG A 15 -7.25 -22.30 -7.12
C ARG A 15 -6.01 -22.85 -7.82
N ILE A 16 -6.16 -23.35 -9.05
CA ILE A 16 -5.02 -23.83 -9.86
C ILE A 16 -4.14 -22.64 -10.22
N HIS A 17 -4.73 -21.55 -10.72
CA HIS A 17 -4.00 -20.34 -11.07
C HIS A 17 -3.13 -19.85 -9.91
N ARG A 18 -3.67 -19.75 -8.70
CA ARG A 18 -2.87 -19.31 -7.54
C ARG A 18 -1.67 -20.18 -7.19
N LYS A 19 -1.75 -21.48 -7.49
CA LYS A 19 -0.67 -22.42 -7.19
C LYS A 19 0.39 -22.47 -8.29
N ASP A 20 -0.06 -22.39 -9.55
CA ASP A 20 0.78 -22.75 -10.67
C ASP A 20 1.25 -21.53 -11.48
N ASP A 21 0.62 -20.36 -11.31
CA ASP A 21 0.85 -19.16 -12.11
C ASP A 21 1.10 -17.91 -11.25
N PRO A 22 1.79 -16.89 -11.79
CA PRO A 22 1.88 -15.59 -11.15
C PRO A 22 0.56 -14.81 -11.21
N PRO A 23 0.32 -13.89 -10.26
CA PRO A 23 -0.85 -13.01 -10.24
C PRO A 23 -1.03 -12.24 -11.56
N TYR A 24 -2.27 -12.08 -12.01
CA TYR A 24 -2.56 -11.33 -13.24
C TYR A 24 -2.04 -9.88 -13.19
N THR A 25 -1.99 -9.31 -11.99
CA THR A 25 -1.50 -7.96 -11.72
C THR A 25 0.01 -7.79 -11.92
N LEU A 26 0.79 -8.87 -12.04
CA LEU A 26 2.24 -8.80 -12.25
C LEU A 26 2.59 -8.24 -13.63
N THR A 27 1.81 -8.58 -14.66
CA THR A 27 2.16 -8.28 -16.06
C THR A 27 1.29 -7.19 -16.70
N ALA A 28 0.26 -6.70 -15.99
CA ALA A 28 -0.68 -5.72 -16.50
C ALA A 28 0.02 -4.43 -16.96
N GLY A 29 -0.02 -4.13 -18.27
CA GLY A 29 0.58 -2.92 -18.84
C GLY A 29 2.10 -2.93 -19.02
N ILE A 30 2.81 -3.93 -18.48
CA ILE A 30 4.29 -4.05 -18.55
C ILE A 30 4.71 -5.31 -19.33
N GLY A 31 3.83 -6.30 -19.45
CA GLY A 31 4.07 -7.56 -20.14
C GLY A 31 5.10 -8.45 -19.45
N GLU A 32 5.68 -9.40 -20.19
CA GLU A 32 6.58 -10.42 -19.66
C GLU A 32 7.90 -9.87 -19.08
N ALA A 33 8.26 -8.61 -19.39
CA ALA A 33 9.42 -7.97 -18.78
C ALA A 33 9.30 -7.91 -17.25
N ALA A 34 8.08 -7.83 -16.71
CA ALA A 34 7.82 -7.87 -15.27
C ALA A 34 8.27 -9.18 -14.62
N LEU A 35 8.22 -10.32 -15.33
CA LEU A 35 8.57 -11.64 -14.77
C LEU A 35 10.05 -11.75 -14.38
N ARG A 36 10.92 -11.02 -15.09
CA ARG A 36 12.37 -10.97 -14.83
C ARG A 36 12.74 -10.02 -13.69
N HIS A 37 11.97 -8.97 -13.49
CA HIS A 37 12.22 -7.91 -12.51
C HIS A 37 11.12 -7.86 -11.47
N ARG A 38 10.79 -9.03 -10.92
CA ARG A 38 9.72 -9.20 -9.95
C ARG A 38 10.27 -9.11 -8.52
N VAL A 39 9.48 -8.53 -7.62
CA VAL A 39 9.81 -8.42 -6.19
C VAL A 39 8.66 -8.98 -5.37
N PHE A 40 8.99 -9.68 -4.28
CA PHE A 40 8.01 -10.31 -3.42
C PHE A 40 7.04 -9.27 -2.86
N ASP A 41 5.77 -9.63 -2.79
CA ASP A 41 4.71 -8.82 -2.21
C ASP A 41 3.90 -9.67 -1.20
N PRO A 42 4.03 -9.38 0.11
CA PRO A 42 3.31 -10.11 1.15
C PRO A 42 1.79 -10.11 0.94
N ALA A 43 1.22 -9.06 0.33
CA ALA A 43 -0.22 -8.99 0.08
C ALA A 43 -0.74 -10.08 -0.89
N LEU A 44 0.18 -10.67 -1.65
CA LEU A 44 -0.08 -11.72 -2.64
C LEU A 44 0.32 -13.12 -2.15
N LYS A 45 0.69 -13.31 -0.88
CA LYS A 45 1.23 -14.59 -0.37
C LYS A 45 0.29 -15.80 -0.46
N HIS A 46 -0.99 -15.57 -0.75
CA HIS A 46 -1.95 -16.61 -1.10
C HIS A 46 -1.73 -17.19 -2.53
N PHE A 47 -0.79 -16.63 -3.28
CA PHE A 47 -0.16 -17.20 -4.47
C PHE A 47 1.20 -17.80 -4.12
N ASP A 48 1.56 -18.93 -4.74
CA ASP A 48 2.91 -19.50 -4.61
C ASP A 48 3.96 -18.58 -5.29
N GLU A 49 3.57 -17.84 -6.32
CA GLU A 49 4.38 -16.83 -7.03
C GLU A 49 3.95 -15.38 -6.65
N ALA A 50 3.95 -15.07 -5.35
CA ALA A 50 3.51 -13.79 -4.77
C ALA A 50 4.41 -12.58 -5.12
N PHE A 51 4.34 -12.10 -6.36
CA PHE A 51 5.22 -11.06 -6.87
C PHE A 51 4.48 -9.89 -7.53
N ARG A 52 5.12 -8.72 -7.48
CA ARG A 52 4.75 -7.51 -8.23
C ARG A 52 5.94 -6.98 -9.06
N PRO A 53 5.72 -6.14 -10.08
CA PRO A 53 6.83 -5.58 -10.85
C PRO A 53 7.65 -4.59 -9.99
N SER A 54 8.96 -4.57 -10.24
CA SER A 54 9.89 -3.58 -9.69
C SER A 54 10.28 -2.53 -10.73
N ASP A 55 10.92 -1.46 -10.28
CA ASP A 55 11.48 -0.41 -11.16
C ASP A 55 12.61 -0.94 -12.06
N GLY A 56 13.13 -2.15 -11.78
CA GLY A 56 14.14 -2.83 -12.59
C GLY A 56 13.66 -3.16 -14.01
N VAL A 57 12.35 -3.11 -14.29
CA VAL A 57 11.78 -3.32 -15.64
C VAL A 57 12.29 -2.31 -16.68
N VAL A 58 12.79 -1.15 -16.23
CA VAL A 58 13.46 -0.17 -17.10
C VAL A 58 14.93 -0.12 -16.69
N GLU A 59 15.81 -0.81 -17.42
CA GLU A 59 17.22 -0.96 -17.03
C GLU A 59 18.04 0.34 -17.17
N ASP A 60 17.81 1.09 -18.25
CA ASP A 60 18.54 2.32 -18.55
C ASP A 60 18.22 3.43 -17.53
N PRO A 61 19.23 4.01 -16.82
CA PRO A 61 18.98 4.97 -15.75
C PRO A 61 18.28 6.26 -16.19
N GLU A 62 18.62 6.82 -17.36
CA GLU A 62 18.02 8.05 -17.86
C GLU A 62 16.55 7.82 -18.27
N LEU A 63 16.29 6.70 -18.96
CA LEU A 63 14.94 6.26 -19.29
C LEU A 63 14.13 5.93 -18.03
N ARG A 64 14.74 5.30 -17.02
CA ARG A 64 14.11 4.98 -15.74
C ARG A 64 13.66 6.24 -15.01
N ALA A 65 14.49 7.28 -14.97
CA ALA A 65 14.11 8.55 -14.34
C ALA A 65 12.88 9.19 -15.02
N ARG A 66 12.86 9.21 -16.36
CA ARG A 66 11.70 9.69 -17.14
C ARG A 66 10.46 8.80 -16.92
N TRP A 67 10.65 7.50 -16.86
CA TRP A 67 9.58 6.52 -16.60
C TRP A 67 8.99 6.67 -15.19
N GLN A 68 9.83 6.87 -14.17
CA GLN A 68 9.39 7.13 -12.80
C GLN A 68 8.61 8.44 -12.69
N ALA A 69 9.04 9.49 -13.40
CA ALA A 69 8.29 10.75 -13.47
C ALA A 69 6.91 10.56 -14.13
N ALA A 70 6.83 9.80 -15.23
CA ALA A 70 5.56 9.47 -15.88
C ALA A 70 4.66 8.60 -14.99
N ARG A 71 5.23 7.62 -14.28
CA ARG A 71 4.50 6.82 -13.27
C ARG A 71 3.94 7.70 -12.17
N ARG A 72 4.72 8.66 -11.67
CA ARG A 72 4.25 9.59 -10.64
C ARG A 72 3.09 10.44 -11.14
N ALA A 73 3.19 10.96 -12.37
CA ALA A 73 2.09 11.67 -13.00
C ALA A 73 0.83 10.80 -13.17
N ALA A 74 1.00 9.50 -13.45
CA ALA A 74 -0.10 8.54 -13.53
C ALA A 74 -0.76 8.29 -12.16
N LEU A 75 0.03 8.12 -11.09
CA LEU A 75 -0.49 8.03 -9.71
C LEU A 75 -1.32 9.27 -9.35
N ASP A 76 -0.76 10.46 -9.59
CA ASP A 76 -1.44 11.73 -9.30
C ASP A 76 -2.74 11.89 -10.12
N LEU A 77 -2.73 11.48 -11.39
CA LEU A 77 -3.91 11.50 -12.26
C LEU A 77 -5.00 10.54 -11.78
N VAL A 78 -4.63 9.30 -11.45
CA VAL A 78 -5.58 8.30 -10.96
C VAL A 78 -6.15 8.73 -9.60
N LEU A 79 -5.34 9.29 -8.71
CA LEU A 79 -5.82 9.83 -7.45
C LEU A 79 -6.82 10.97 -7.67
N ALA A 80 -6.57 11.85 -8.64
CA ALA A 80 -7.52 12.91 -9.00
C ALA A 80 -8.82 12.36 -9.60
N ALA A 81 -8.76 11.27 -10.36
CA ALA A 81 -9.95 10.59 -10.86
C ALA A 81 -10.78 9.98 -9.73
N VAL A 82 -10.14 9.36 -8.73
CA VAL A 82 -10.82 8.87 -7.52
C VAL A 82 -11.47 10.03 -6.76
N ALA A 83 -10.75 11.14 -6.57
CA ALA A 83 -11.24 12.35 -5.91
C ALA A 83 -12.52 12.92 -6.52
N GLY A 84 -12.59 12.91 -7.86
CA GLY A 84 -13.75 13.39 -8.62
C GLY A 84 -14.86 12.35 -8.80
N SER A 85 -14.68 11.13 -8.31
CA SER A 85 -15.62 10.04 -8.51
C SER A 85 -16.77 10.06 -7.48
N PRO A 86 -17.91 9.39 -7.77
CA PRO A 86 -18.98 9.19 -6.79
C PRO A 86 -18.54 8.41 -5.53
N TRP A 87 -17.38 7.75 -5.58
CA TRP A 87 -16.86 6.88 -4.54
C TRP A 87 -15.93 7.58 -3.56
N ALA A 88 -15.55 8.84 -3.82
CA ALA A 88 -14.62 9.59 -2.98
C ALA A 88 -15.04 9.65 -1.50
N GLY A 89 -16.35 9.69 -1.22
CA GLY A 89 -16.89 9.68 0.14
C GLY A 89 -16.81 8.33 0.86
N SER A 90 -16.52 7.25 0.12
CA SER A 90 -16.40 5.88 0.63
C SER A 90 -14.96 5.38 0.67
N LEU A 91 -13.98 6.26 0.40
CA LEU A 91 -12.57 5.90 0.29
C LEU A 91 -11.73 6.81 1.19
N VAL A 92 -11.00 6.20 2.11
CA VAL A 92 -10.10 6.90 3.04
C VAL A 92 -8.67 6.58 2.63
N LEU A 93 -7.97 7.58 2.10
CA LEU A 93 -6.59 7.44 1.68
C LEU A 93 -5.69 7.08 2.88
N ARG A 94 -4.75 6.16 2.65
CA ARG A 94 -3.68 5.80 3.59
C ARG A 94 -2.37 5.61 2.83
N GLY A 95 -1.33 5.21 3.56
CA GLY A 95 -0.11 4.69 2.93
C GLY A 95 0.79 5.75 2.30
N SER A 96 1.52 5.34 1.26
CA SER A 96 2.72 6.05 0.79
C SER A 96 2.42 7.42 0.15
N MET A 97 1.23 7.61 -0.41
CA MET A 97 0.80 8.90 -0.98
C MET A 97 0.71 10.00 0.09
N LEU A 98 0.30 9.68 1.32
CA LEU A 98 0.25 10.65 2.42
C LEU A 98 1.65 11.04 2.89
N MET A 99 2.59 10.09 2.90
CA MET A 99 3.99 10.36 3.27
C MET A 99 4.59 11.43 2.36
N GLY A 100 4.37 11.33 1.04
CA GLY A 100 4.81 12.35 0.09
C GLY A 100 4.20 13.73 0.34
N ALA A 101 2.92 13.79 0.72
CA ALA A 101 2.27 15.06 1.05
C ALA A 101 2.78 15.69 2.36
N TRP A 102 3.17 14.88 3.34
CA TRP A 102 3.65 15.36 4.64
C TRP A 102 5.12 15.70 4.71
N PHE A 103 5.96 14.96 3.98
CA PHE A 103 7.41 15.02 4.14
C PHE A 103 8.17 15.39 2.86
N GLY A 104 7.47 15.56 1.73
CA GLY A 104 8.09 15.98 0.47
C GLY A 104 9.26 15.06 0.09
N ASP A 105 10.42 15.63 -0.17
CA ASP A 105 11.64 14.93 -0.59
C ASP A 105 12.19 13.96 0.47
N ALA A 106 11.81 14.12 1.74
CA ALA A 106 12.20 13.16 2.78
C ALA A 106 11.40 11.86 2.71
N ALA A 107 10.20 11.86 2.11
CA ALA A 107 9.47 10.63 1.87
C ALA A 107 10.07 9.87 0.66
N ARG A 108 10.08 8.54 0.76
CA ARG A 108 10.28 7.69 -0.42
C ARG A 108 9.19 7.96 -1.46
N ALA A 109 9.50 7.72 -2.73
CA ALA A 109 8.51 7.84 -3.79
C ALA A 109 7.33 6.85 -3.54
N PRO A 110 6.06 7.31 -3.67
CA PRO A 110 4.92 6.42 -3.60
C PRO A 110 4.90 5.47 -4.81
N LYS A 111 4.47 4.23 -4.59
CA LYS A 111 4.42 3.18 -5.62
C LYS A 111 2.99 2.73 -5.94
N ASP A 112 2.05 3.06 -5.07
CA ASP A 112 0.68 2.58 -5.00
C ASP A 112 -0.23 3.65 -4.39
N ILE A 113 -1.54 3.43 -4.49
CA ILE A 113 -2.58 4.23 -3.83
C ILE A 113 -3.39 3.30 -2.92
N ASP A 114 -3.30 3.50 -1.61
CA ASP A 114 -3.96 2.64 -0.64
C ASP A 114 -5.23 3.31 -0.09
N PHE A 115 -6.33 2.57 -0.03
CA PHE A 115 -7.59 3.01 0.55
C PHE A 115 -8.12 2.04 1.60
N VAL A 116 -8.69 2.60 2.68
CA VAL A 116 -9.70 1.90 3.49
C VAL A 116 -11.07 2.23 2.92
N VAL A 117 -11.87 1.20 2.64
CA VAL A 117 -13.25 1.34 2.18
C VAL A 117 -14.18 1.54 3.37
N VAL A 118 -15.00 2.59 3.32
CA VAL A 118 -15.97 2.94 4.37
C VAL A 118 -17.41 2.99 3.83
N PRO A 119 -18.42 2.64 4.65
CA PRO A 119 -18.31 2.16 6.03
C PRO A 119 -17.72 0.75 6.11
N GLU A 120 -17.25 0.35 7.29
CA GLU A 120 -16.69 -0.97 7.60
C GLU A 120 -17.66 -2.12 7.32
N THR A 121 -18.95 -1.82 7.20
CA THR A 121 -20.00 -2.78 6.79
C THR A 121 -20.00 -3.08 5.29
N TRP A 122 -19.25 -2.33 4.47
CA TRP A 122 -19.07 -2.63 3.05
C TRP A 122 -18.21 -3.87 2.90
N ARG A 123 -18.84 -4.95 2.43
CA ARG A 123 -18.16 -6.22 2.16
C ARG A 123 -17.65 -6.28 0.72
N ILE A 124 -16.47 -6.84 0.56
CA ILE A 124 -15.78 -6.94 -0.73
C ILE A 124 -16.63 -7.67 -1.80
N GLU A 125 -17.46 -8.64 -1.40
CA GLU A 125 -18.26 -9.45 -2.30
C GLU A 125 -19.51 -8.73 -2.84
N GLU A 126 -19.79 -7.51 -2.37
CA GLU A 126 -20.99 -6.79 -2.81
C GLU A 126 -20.87 -6.32 -4.27
N PRO A 127 -21.95 -6.36 -5.07
CA PRO A 127 -21.93 -5.91 -6.47
C PRO A 127 -21.46 -4.45 -6.66
N ARG A 128 -21.67 -3.61 -5.65
CA ARG A 128 -21.18 -2.22 -5.65
C ARG A 128 -19.65 -2.13 -5.66
N THR A 129 -18.92 -3.14 -5.15
CA THR A 129 -17.46 -3.18 -5.19
C THR A 129 -16.96 -3.23 -6.63
N ARG A 130 -17.47 -4.14 -7.46
CA ARG A 130 -17.12 -4.19 -8.88
C ARG A 130 -17.49 -2.90 -9.62
N THR A 131 -18.68 -2.37 -9.33
CA THR A 131 -19.14 -1.09 -9.89
C THR A 131 -18.19 0.06 -9.53
N MET A 132 -17.64 0.04 -8.31
CA MET A 132 -16.65 1.01 -7.85
C MET A 132 -15.34 0.89 -8.62
N LEU A 133 -14.76 -0.31 -8.71
CA LEU A 133 -13.49 -0.54 -9.39
C LEU A 133 -13.58 -0.18 -10.89
N ASP A 134 -14.61 -0.66 -11.58
CA ASP A 134 -14.85 -0.35 -13.00
C ASP A 134 -15.07 1.16 -13.20
N GLY A 135 -15.82 1.80 -12.28
CA GLY A 135 -16.08 3.23 -12.30
C GLY A 135 -14.82 4.09 -12.09
N ILE A 136 -13.91 3.66 -11.21
CA ILE A 136 -12.61 4.33 -10.99
C ILE A 136 -11.74 4.20 -12.24
N ALA A 137 -11.63 3.00 -12.82
CA ALA A 137 -10.87 2.77 -14.04
C ALA A 137 -11.35 3.66 -15.20
N ALA A 138 -12.67 3.67 -15.44
CA ALA A 138 -13.28 4.51 -16.47
C ALA A 138 -13.12 6.01 -16.20
N SER A 139 -13.11 6.43 -14.93
CA SER A 139 -12.89 7.84 -14.57
C SER A 139 -11.45 8.27 -14.79
N ALA A 140 -10.48 7.39 -14.53
CA ALA A 140 -9.07 7.65 -14.79
C ALA A 140 -8.77 7.77 -16.28
N GLU A 141 -9.33 6.88 -17.10
CA GLU A 141 -9.21 6.94 -18.57
C GLU A 141 -9.78 8.26 -19.12
N ARG A 142 -11.03 8.61 -18.77
CA ARG A 142 -11.63 9.89 -19.20
C ARG A 142 -10.81 11.10 -18.76
N LEU A 143 -10.34 11.13 -17.52
CA LEU A 143 -9.53 12.25 -17.02
C LEU A 143 -8.19 12.37 -17.75
N ALA A 144 -7.57 11.24 -18.14
CA ALA A 144 -6.37 11.24 -18.96
C ALA A 144 -6.62 11.81 -20.36
N GLU A 145 -7.73 11.41 -21.00
CA GLU A 145 -8.16 11.95 -22.29
C GLU A 145 -8.43 13.46 -22.21
N GLU A 146 -9.18 13.92 -21.20
CA GLU A 146 -9.52 15.33 -20.99
C GLU A 146 -8.28 16.22 -20.77
N ARG A 147 -7.26 15.72 -20.06
CA ARG A 147 -6.03 16.47 -19.80
C ARG A 147 -5.12 16.56 -21.01
N GLY A 148 -5.16 15.61 -21.92
CA GLY A 148 -4.39 15.63 -23.17
C GLY A 148 -2.86 15.71 -23.00
N THR A 149 -2.31 15.22 -21.89
CA THR A 149 -0.88 15.34 -21.54
C THR A 149 0.03 14.32 -22.24
N GLY A 150 -0.53 13.48 -23.13
CA GLY A 150 0.16 12.35 -23.75
C GLY A 150 0.27 11.11 -22.85
N LEU A 151 -0.06 11.22 -21.57
CA LEU A 151 -0.24 10.08 -20.68
C LEU A 151 -1.64 9.48 -20.93
N SER A 152 -1.72 8.18 -21.21
CA SER A 152 -2.98 7.45 -21.30
C SER A 152 -3.12 6.47 -20.15
N VAL A 153 -4.35 6.24 -19.69
CA VAL A 153 -4.70 5.15 -18.76
C VAL A 153 -5.75 4.29 -19.45
N SER A 154 -5.64 2.96 -19.36
CA SER A 154 -6.56 2.03 -20.03
C SER A 154 -7.54 1.41 -19.04
N ALA A 155 -8.83 1.75 -19.14
CA ALA A 155 -9.87 1.11 -18.34
C ALA A 155 -10.15 -0.32 -18.83
N ALA A 156 -10.11 -0.54 -20.14
CA ALA A 156 -10.30 -1.86 -20.74
C ALA A 156 -9.15 -2.85 -20.41
N GLY A 157 -7.96 -2.32 -20.12
CA GLY A 157 -6.81 -3.10 -19.65
C GLY A 157 -6.73 -3.25 -18.12
N ALA A 158 -7.72 -2.74 -17.38
CA ALA A 158 -7.72 -2.83 -15.93
C ALA A 158 -7.81 -4.29 -15.47
N VAL A 159 -6.99 -4.64 -14.48
CA VAL A 159 -6.96 -5.97 -13.87
C VAL A 159 -7.22 -5.83 -12.38
N SER A 160 -8.10 -6.66 -11.84
CA SER A 160 -8.36 -6.70 -10.39
C SER A 160 -8.01 -8.07 -9.83
N GLU A 161 -7.42 -8.11 -8.64
CA GLU A 161 -7.01 -9.33 -7.93
C GLU A 161 -7.45 -9.25 -6.48
N TYR A 162 -7.87 -10.37 -5.90
CA TYR A 162 -8.02 -10.43 -4.45
C TYR A 162 -6.65 -10.35 -3.78
N ILE A 163 -6.55 -9.60 -2.69
CA ILE A 163 -5.34 -9.53 -1.89
C ILE A 163 -5.69 -9.73 -0.43
N TRP A 164 -4.73 -10.28 0.32
CA TRP A 164 -4.80 -10.29 1.78
C TRP A 164 -3.87 -9.21 2.28
N THR A 165 -4.43 -8.05 2.63
CA THR A 165 -3.60 -6.92 3.07
C THR A 165 -3.09 -7.25 4.46
N TYR A 166 -1.78 -7.58 4.54
CA TYR A 166 -1.09 -8.00 5.77
C TYR A 166 -1.73 -9.25 6.43
N GLU A 167 -2.18 -10.22 5.62
CA GLU A 167 -2.81 -11.48 6.06
C GLU A 167 -4.10 -11.34 6.89
N ARG A 168 -4.62 -10.12 7.06
CA ARG A 168 -5.62 -9.82 8.10
C ARG A 168 -7.03 -9.59 7.59
N VAL A 169 -7.15 -8.70 6.60
CA VAL A 169 -8.43 -8.19 6.13
C VAL A 169 -8.56 -8.37 4.62
N PRO A 170 -9.79 -8.62 4.14
CA PRO A 170 -10.02 -8.80 2.72
C PRO A 170 -9.68 -7.52 1.97
N GLY A 171 -8.89 -7.66 0.90
CA GLY A 171 -8.55 -6.56 0.02
C GLY A 171 -8.79 -6.89 -1.45
N ASN A 172 -8.89 -5.84 -2.25
CA ASN A 172 -8.91 -5.94 -3.71
C ASN A 172 -7.87 -4.98 -4.27
N ARG A 173 -6.97 -5.51 -5.10
CA ARG A 173 -6.00 -4.72 -5.84
C ARG A 173 -6.53 -4.46 -7.24
N LEU A 174 -6.63 -3.19 -7.62
CA LEU A 174 -6.89 -2.76 -8.99
C LEU A 174 -5.58 -2.25 -9.59
N VAL A 175 -5.23 -2.76 -10.78
CA VAL A 175 -4.10 -2.28 -11.56
C VAL A 175 -4.61 -1.65 -12.85
N LEU A 176 -4.19 -0.42 -13.11
CA LEU A 176 -4.50 0.35 -14.30
C LEU A 176 -3.24 0.52 -15.16
N PRO A 177 -3.18 -0.10 -16.35
CA PRO A 177 -2.11 0.15 -17.30
C PRO A 177 -2.07 1.61 -17.74
N TRP A 178 -0.87 2.16 -17.88
CA TRP A 178 -0.64 3.47 -18.47
C TRP A 178 0.43 3.43 -19.55
N THR A 179 0.34 4.35 -20.51
CA THR A 179 1.38 4.55 -21.53
C THR A 179 1.72 6.02 -21.66
N ALA A 180 2.94 6.31 -22.09
CA ALA A 180 3.32 7.67 -22.49
C ALA A 180 4.35 7.61 -23.64
N PRO A 181 4.42 8.65 -24.50
CA PRO A 181 5.31 8.67 -25.65
C PRO A 181 6.78 8.39 -25.30
N GLY A 182 7.34 7.40 -26.00
CA GLY A 182 8.76 7.04 -25.87
C GLY A 182 9.13 6.36 -24.55
N LEU A 183 8.16 5.84 -23.80
CA LEU A 183 8.37 5.05 -22.57
C LEU A 183 7.78 3.64 -22.72
N PRO A 184 8.31 2.63 -22.01
CA PRO A 184 7.86 1.24 -22.11
C PRO A 184 6.44 0.95 -21.55
N GLY A 185 5.69 1.96 -21.13
CA GLY A 185 4.42 1.79 -20.40
C GLY A 185 4.64 1.36 -18.95
N GLY A 186 3.57 1.30 -18.17
CA GLY A 186 3.63 0.91 -16.77
C GLY A 186 2.26 0.64 -16.19
N GLN A 187 2.21 0.55 -14.87
CA GLN A 187 0.96 0.33 -14.15
C GLN A 187 0.82 1.27 -12.95
N VAL A 188 -0.43 1.66 -12.65
CA VAL A 188 -0.82 2.27 -11.37
C VAL A 188 -1.55 1.20 -10.57
N GLN A 189 -1.06 0.97 -9.35
CA GLN A 189 -1.68 0.04 -8.41
C GLN A 189 -2.54 0.81 -7.41
N LEU A 190 -3.76 0.35 -7.18
CA LEU A 190 -4.64 0.81 -6.13
C LEU A 190 -5.05 -0.39 -5.26
N ASP A 191 -4.85 -0.29 -3.96
CA ASP A 191 -5.20 -1.34 -3.01
C ASP A 191 -6.37 -0.86 -2.13
N PHE A 192 -7.44 -1.65 -2.10
CA PHE A 192 -8.65 -1.36 -1.35
C PHE A 192 -8.80 -2.38 -0.22
N VAL A 193 -8.82 -1.90 1.02
CA VAL A 193 -9.05 -2.72 2.20
C VAL A 193 -10.50 -2.61 2.66
N PHE A 194 -11.17 -3.74 2.83
CA PHE A 194 -12.57 -3.83 3.23
C PHE A 194 -12.70 -4.31 4.67
N ASN A 195 -13.81 -3.95 5.32
CA ASN A 195 -14.14 -4.35 6.69
C ASN A 195 -13.15 -3.93 7.80
N GLU A 196 -12.12 -3.17 7.44
CA GLU A 196 -11.21 -2.53 8.39
C GLU A 196 -11.94 -1.42 9.16
N ARG A 197 -11.86 -1.47 10.48
CA ARG A 197 -12.35 -0.38 11.33
C ARG A 197 -11.34 0.75 11.37
N LEU A 198 -11.84 1.98 11.44
CA LEU A 198 -11.02 3.17 11.61
C LEU A 198 -11.13 3.64 13.07
N PRO A 199 -10.08 3.45 13.90
CA PRO A 199 -10.09 3.87 15.30
C PRO A 199 -10.25 5.38 15.49
N THR A 200 -9.85 6.16 14.49
CA THR A 200 -10.04 7.61 14.43
C THR A 200 -10.86 7.98 13.19
N PRO A 201 -11.71 9.02 13.28
CA PRO A 201 -12.47 9.47 12.11
C PRO A 201 -11.51 9.98 11.01
N PRO A 202 -11.81 9.71 9.73
CA PRO A 202 -11.05 10.27 8.62
C PRO A 202 -11.00 11.79 8.66
N ARG A 203 -9.87 12.36 8.21
CA ARG A 203 -9.69 13.80 8.09
C ARG A 203 -9.47 14.19 6.64
N PRO A 204 -9.97 15.36 6.21
CA PRO A 204 -9.63 15.88 4.89
C PRO A 204 -8.12 16.14 4.77
N ALA A 205 -7.50 15.67 3.70
CA ALA A 205 -6.09 15.92 3.37
C ALA A 205 -5.96 16.39 1.91
N GLU A 206 -4.97 17.24 1.64
CA GLU A 206 -4.57 17.60 0.28
C GLU A 206 -3.37 16.75 -0.14
N VAL A 207 -3.54 16.00 -1.24
CA VAL A 207 -2.52 15.11 -1.79
C VAL A 207 -2.54 15.26 -3.30
N ALA A 208 -1.38 15.47 -3.91
CA ALA A 208 -1.26 15.66 -5.37
C ALA A 208 -2.22 16.73 -5.95
N GLY A 209 -2.52 17.78 -5.17
CA GLY A 209 -3.41 18.87 -5.58
C GLY A 209 -4.91 18.53 -5.53
N VAL A 210 -5.31 17.40 -4.95
CA VAL A 210 -6.71 17.04 -4.72
C VAL A 210 -7.01 16.83 -3.24
N ARG A 211 -8.27 17.06 -2.85
CA ARG A 211 -8.73 16.94 -1.46
C ARG A 211 -9.57 15.69 -1.27
N LEU A 212 -9.18 14.86 -0.30
CA LEU A 212 -9.78 13.53 -0.03
C LEU A 212 -9.95 13.31 1.47
N GLN A 213 -10.74 12.32 1.87
CA GLN A 213 -10.65 11.78 3.23
C GLN A 213 -9.40 10.92 3.37
N ALA A 214 -8.70 11.03 4.49
CA ALA A 214 -7.46 10.33 4.76
C ALA A 214 -7.30 9.96 6.23
N ALA A 215 -6.46 8.96 6.51
CA ALA A 215 -5.92 8.73 7.83
C ALA A 215 -4.98 9.89 8.24
N ASP A 216 -4.91 10.18 9.54
CA ASP A 216 -3.93 11.12 10.09
C ASP A 216 -2.58 10.44 10.34
N ARG A 217 -1.60 11.23 10.81
CA ARG A 217 -0.22 10.75 11.02
C ARG A 217 -0.17 9.74 12.15
N GLU A 218 -0.94 9.98 13.21
CA GLU A 218 -1.02 9.13 14.39
C GLU A 218 -1.56 7.74 14.03
N LEU A 219 -2.67 7.65 13.27
CA LEU A 219 -3.20 6.36 12.81
C LEU A 219 -2.24 5.68 11.81
N SER A 220 -1.62 6.46 10.92
CA SER A 220 -0.62 5.94 9.99
C SER A 220 0.57 5.32 10.73
N LEU A 221 1.06 5.97 11.80
CA LEU A 221 2.14 5.46 12.64
C LEU A 221 1.71 4.19 13.38
N ALA A 222 0.52 4.17 13.97
CA ALA A 222 0.00 3.00 14.66
C ALA A 222 -0.05 1.76 13.75
N TRP A 223 -0.51 1.91 12.50
CA TRP A 223 -0.48 0.83 11.52
C TRP A 223 0.94 0.40 11.15
N LYS A 224 1.87 1.34 10.95
CA LYS A 224 3.27 1.00 10.64
C LYS A 224 3.91 0.20 11.76
N LEU A 225 3.65 0.56 13.02
CA LEU A 225 4.15 -0.17 14.18
C LEU A 225 3.54 -1.57 14.28
N MET A 226 2.23 -1.70 14.09
CA MET A 226 1.55 -3.01 14.03
C MET A 226 2.16 -3.91 12.95
N TRP A 227 2.40 -3.39 11.74
CA TRP A 227 3.02 -4.16 10.67
C TRP A 227 4.44 -4.59 10.98
N LEU A 228 5.25 -3.68 11.54
CA LEU A 228 6.62 -4.01 11.93
C LEU A 228 6.65 -5.13 12.97
N SER A 229 5.70 -5.14 13.91
CA SER A 229 5.73 -6.05 15.04
C SER A 229 5.04 -7.39 14.85
N CYS A 230 4.03 -7.45 13.98
CA CYS A 230 3.14 -8.61 13.89
C CYS A 230 3.09 -9.24 12.49
N ASP A 231 3.55 -8.54 11.44
CA ASP A 231 3.61 -9.13 10.11
C ASP A 231 4.69 -10.24 10.08
N MET A 232 4.40 -11.33 9.38
CA MET A 232 5.35 -12.42 9.11
C MET A 232 6.50 -11.94 8.22
N TYR A 233 6.30 -10.88 7.44
CA TYR A 233 7.28 -10.31 6.51
C TYR A 233 7.45 -8.80 6.71
N PRO A 234 8.01 -8.35 7.85
CA PRO A 234 8.16 -6.93 8.14
C PRO A 234 9.12 -6.29 7.12
N GLN A 235 8.69 -5.19 6.50
CA GLN A 235 9.42 -4.58 5.39
C GLN A 235 10.14 -3.30 5.81
N ALA A 236 11.38 -3.12 5.34
CA ALA A 236 12.18 -1.92 5.61
C ALA A 236 11.49 -0.59 5.25
N LYS A 237 10.59 -0.58 4.26
CA LYS A 237 9.79 0.61 3.92
C LYS A 237 8.87 1.06 5.05
N ASP A 238 8.39 0.13 5.85
CA ASP A 238 7.49 0.42 6.95
C ASP A 238 8.27 0.98 8.15
N LEU A 239 9.52 0.52 8.37
CA LEU A 239 10.45 1.14 9.33
C LEU A 239 10.77 2.58 8.92
N TYR A 240 11.15 2.80 7.66
CA TYR A 240 11.47 4.14 7.18
C TYR A 240 10.31 5.11 7.37
N ASP A 241 9.10 4.71 6.95
CA ASP A 241 7.89 5.52 7.11
C ASP A 241 7.56 5.74 8.61
N ALA A 242 7.73 4.72 9.46
CA ALA A 242 7.50 4.82 10.91
C ALA A 242 8.43 5.83 11.59
N VAL A 243 9.71 5.88 11.21
CA VAL A 243 10.67 6.85 11.75
C VAL A 243 10.23 8.28 11.45
N LEU A 244 9.90 8.57 10.18
CA LEU A 244 9.44 9.91 9.78
C LEU A 244 8.17 10.32 10.53
N LEU A 245 7.24 9.38 10.69
CA LEU A 245 6.00 9.63 11.42
C LEU A 245 6.26 9.87 12.92
N ALA A 246 7.02 8.99 13.57
CA ALA A 246 7.31 9.07 15.01
C ALA A 246 8.07 10.34 15.41
N GLU A 247 8.93 10.86 14.53
CA GLU A 247 9.63 12.13 14.74
C GLU A 247 8.73 13.36 14.50
N SER A 248 7.55 13.18 13.89
CA SER A 248 6.66 14.27 13.45
C SER A 248 5.34 14.38 14.22
N CYS A 249 4.95 13.35 14.97
CA CYS A 249 3.73 13.33 15.78
C CYS A 249 3.92 12.52 17.06
N THR A 250 3.16 12.85 18.12
CA THR A 250 3.09 12.03 19.33
C THR A 250 2.01 10.98 19.15
N LEU A 251 2.39 9.70 19.18
CA LEU A 251 1.43 8.59 19.14
C LEU A 251 0.72 8.43 20.49
N PRO A 252 -0.62 8.52 20.54
CA PRO A 252 -1.35 8.14 21.74
C PRO A 252 -1.25 6.62 21.95
N LEU A 253 -0.77 6.17 23.12
CA LEU A 253 -0.65 4.74 23.42
C LEU A 253 -1.99 4.00 23.24
N ALA A 254 -3.09 4.60 23.70
CA ALA A 254 -4.43 4.04 23.55
C ALA A 254 -4.81 3.80 22.08
N LEU A 255 -4.35 4.64 21.14
CA LEU A 255 -4.60 4.44 19.71
C LEU A 255 -3.84 3.22 19.19
N LEU A 256 -2.55 3.09 19.52
CA LEU A 256 -1.76 1.91 19.15
C LEU A 256 -2.39 0.63 19.70
N GLU A 257 -2.81 0.67 20.95
CA GLU A 257 -3.46 -0.47 21.57
C GLU A 257 -4.80 -0.83 20.89
N THR A 258 -5.62 0.17 20.55
CA THR A 258 -6.87 -0.06 19.80
C THR A 258 -6.57 -0.69 18.44
N VAL A 259 -5.58 -0.17 17.70
CA VAL A 259 -5.17 -0.73 16.41
C VAL A 259 -4.76 -2.20 16.55
N LEU A 260 -3.90 -2.54 17.53
CA LEU A 260 -3.47 -3.91 17.76
C LEU A 260 -4.64 -4.85 18.14
N ARG A 261 -5.56 -4.39 19.00
CA ARG A 261 -6.71 -5.21 19.44
C ARG A 261 -7.75 -5.40 18.34
N GLU A 262 -8.11 -4.34 17.63
CA GLU A 262 -9.03 -4.46 16.48
C GLU A 262 -8.40 -5.27 15.35
N ALA A 263 -7.07 -5.33 15.33
CA ALA A 263 -6.36 -6.15 14.40
C ALA A 263 -6.34 -7.65 14.73
N ASP A 264 -6.65 -8.02 15.98
CA ASP A 264 -6.35 -9.33 16.58
C ASP A 264 -4.84 -9.65 16.60
N GLU A 265 -4.01 -8.60 16.67
CA GLU A 265 -2.54 -8.66 16.62
C GLU A 265 -1.92 -8.28 17.98
N TRP A 266 -2.70 -8.45 19.07
CA TRP A 266 -2.18 -8.16 20.40
C TRP A 266 -1.05 -9.15 20.74
N PRO A 267 0.15 -8.67 21.11
CA PRO A 267 1.24 -9.55 21.48
C PRO A 267 0.97 -10.17 22.86
N GLY A 268 0.80 -11.49 22.90
CA GLY A 268 0.54 -12.21 24.15
C GLY A 268 -0.92 -12.15 24.59
N HIS A 269 -1.19 -12.13 25.89
CA HIS A 269 -2.57 -12.14 26.38
C HIS A 269 -3.21 -10.74 26.31
N PRO A 270 -4.47 -10.58 25.87
CA PRO A 270 -5.12 -9.26 25.72
C PRO A 270 -5.16 -8.37 26.97
N ASP A 271 -5.00 -8.98 28.16
CA ASP A 271 -5.00 -8.32 29.46
C ASP A 271 -3.59 -7.91 29.95
N GLU A 272 -2.54 -8.34 29.26
CA GLU A 272 -1.16 -7.98 29.56
C GLU A 272 -0.82 -6.60 28.98
N PRO A 273 0.03 -5.78 29.63
CA PRO A 273 0.52 -4.54 29.04
C PRO A 273 1.29 -4.78 27.73
N LEU A 274 1.24 -3.80 26.82
CA LEU A 274 2.01 -3.83 25.59
C LEU A 274 3.51 -3.92 25.89
N ASN A 275 4.18 -4.96 25.40
CA ASN A 275 5.61 -5.17 25.61
C ASN A 275 6.45 -4.40 24.57
N PRO A 276 7.21 -3.37 24.97
CA PRO A 276 8.02 -2.57 24.05
C PRO A 276 9.09 -3.37 23.30
N ALA A 277 9.55 -4.50 23.85
CA ALA A 277 10.58 -5.35 23.25
C ALA A 277 10.16 -5.93 21.89
N MET A 278 8.86 -5.99 21.57
CA MET A 278 8.39 -6.41 20.26
C MET A 278 8.91 -5.51 19.13
N PHE A 279 9.03 -4.20 19.38
CA PHE A 279 9.52 -3.25 18.38
C PHE A 279 11.03 -3.33 18.24
N GLU A 280 11.75 -3.66 19.31
CA GLU A 280 13.18 -3.94 19.25
C GLU A 280 13.48 -5.18 18.39
N ASN A 281 12.69 -6.24 18.55
CA ASN A 281 12.82 -7.45 17.75
C ASN A 281 12.46 -7.20 16.29
N ALA A 282 11.33 -6.52 16.05
CA ALA A 282 10.89 -6.12 14.71
C ALA A 282 12.00 -5.41 13.93
N VAL A 283 12.63 -4.40 14.53
CA VAL A 283 13.71 -3.62 13.91
C VAL A 283 14.94 -4.48 13.54
N ARG A 284 15.19 -5.57 14.28
CA ARG A 284 16.35 -6.46 14.04
C ARG A 284 16.10 -7.48 12.93
N GLU A 285 14.86 -7.88 12.70
CA GLU A 285 14.48 -8.99 11.81
C GLU A 285 13.98 -8.52 10.43
N LEU A 286 14.11 -7.23 10.12
CA LEU A 286 13.58 -6.64 8.89
C LEU A 286 14.20 -7.20 7.61
N ASP A 287 13.34 -7.44 6.63
CA ASP A 287 13.77 -7.66 5.25
C ASP A 287 14.04 -6.31 4.56
N TRP A 288 15.28 -6.16 4.09
CA TRP A 288 15.75 -5.01 3.32
C TRP A 288 15.67 -5.23 1.80
N THR A 289 15.28 -6.44 1.36
CA THR A 289 15.15 -6.80 -0.05
C THR A 289 14.07 -5.94 -0.71
N GLY A 290 14.39 -5.34 -1.87
CA GLY A 290 13.43 -4.53 -2.63
C GLY A 290 13.10 -3.15 -2.03
N PHE A 291 13.78 -2.75 -0.95
CA PHE A 291 13.76 -1.36 -0.48
C PHE A 291 14.47 -0.44 -1.49
N ASP A 292 13.94 0.76 -1.65
CA ASP A 292 14.26 1.69 -2.75
C ASP A 292 15.77 2.00 -2.85
N ASP A 293 16.33 1.95 -4.07
CA ASP A 293 17.73 2.26 -4.37
C ASP A 293 18.12 3.73 -4.07
N SER A 294 17.20 4.56 -3.56
CA SER A 294 17.48 5.95 -3.17
C SER A 294 17.69 6.14 -1.66
N HIS A 295 17.41 5.15 -0.81
CA HIS A 295 17.38 5.32 0.66
C HIS A 295 17.85 4.05 1.41
N PRO A 296 18.33 4.21 2.66
CA PRO A 296 19.74 4.03 3.02
C PRO A 296 20.38 2.68 2.63
N HIS A 297 21.61 2.74 2.10
CA HIS A 297 22.37 1.59 1.60
C HIS A 297 23.36 0.96 2.57
N THR A 298 23.68 1.61 3.69
CA THR A 298 24.70 1.12 4.63
C THR A 298 24.06 0.54 5.89
N ASP A 299 24.65 -0.51 6.45
CA ASP A 299 24.18 -1.11 7.69
C ASP A 299 24.18 -0.12 8.86
N ALA A 300 25.10 0.85 8.87
CA ALA A 300 25.11 1.93 9.84
C ALA A 300 23.85 2.82 9.74
N ALA A 301 23.44 3.18 8.53
CA ALA A 301 22.23 3.97 8.31
C ALA A 301 20.94 3.16 8.60
N ARG A 302 20.97 1.84 8.39
CA ARG A 302 19.88 0.93 8.79
C ARG A 302 19.73 0.87 10.31
N HIS A 303 20.84 0.67 11.02
CA HIS A 303 20.86 0.66 12.48
C HIS A 303 20.44 2.03 13.08
N ASP A 304 20.81 3.13 12.41
CA ASP A 304 20.38 4.48 12.79
C ASP A 304 18.85 4.62 12.77
N LEU A 305 18.17 4.15 11.72
CA LEU A 305 16.70 4.18 11.64
C LEU A 305 16.04 3.45 12.82
N GLY A 306 16.51 2.25 13.13
CA GLY A 306 16.03 1.47 14.27
C GLY A 306 16.19 2.22 15.61
N THR A 307 17.37 2.80 15.82
CA THR A 307 17.68 3.56 17.03
C THR A 307 16.78 4.79 17.16
N ARG A 308 16.57 5.51 16.06
CA ARG A 308 15.70 6.69 16.00
C ARG A 308 14.25 6.36 16.29
N LEU A 309 13.72 5.27 15.72
CA LEU A 309 12.36 4.82 16.00
C LEU A 309 12.18 4.54 17.50
N LEU A 310 13.05 3.73 18.08
CA LEU A 310 12.95 3.36 19.51
C LEU A 310 13.07 4.57 20.43
N ALA A 311 13.96 5.51 20.11
CA ALA A 311 14.10 6.75 20.86
C ALA A 311 12.82 7.63 20.79
N ALA A 312 12.19 7.71 19.62
CA ALA A 312 10.94 8.46 19.44
C ALA A 312 9.75 7.79 20.15
N LEU A 313 9.74 6.46 20.27
CA LEU A 313 8.68 5.70 20.96
C LEU A 313 8.84 5.63 22.48
N ALA A 314 10.05 5.82 23.01
CA ALA A 314 10.34 5.69 24.44
C ALA A 314 9.39 6.48 25.37
N PRO A 315 9.01 7.75 25.06
CA PRO A 315 8.06 8.49 25.90
C PRO A 315 6.64 7.90 25.91
N VAL A 316 6.25 7.21 24.84
CA VAL A 316 4.91 6.61 24.67
C VAL A 316 4.84 5.26 25.35
N LEU A 317 5.92 4.46 25.27
CA LEU A 317 5.97 3.09 25.76
C LEU A 317 6.44 2.99 27.22
N GLY A 318 6.81 4.10 27.85
CA GLY A 318 7.28 4.13 29.24
C GLY A 318 8.63 3.44 29.44
N THR A 319 9.41 3.26 28.38
CA THR A 319 10.78 2.72 28.43
C THR A 319 11.75 3.86 28.71
N ALA A 320 12.24 3.95 29.95
CA ALA A 320 13.32 4.85 30.36
C ALA A 320 14.62 4.07 30.55
#